data_AF-A0A966MJF7-F1
#
_entry.id   AF-A0A966MJF7-F1
#
_cell.length_a   1.000
_cell.length_b   1.000
_cell.length_c   1.000
_cell.angle_alpha   90.00
_cell.angle_beta   90.00
_cell.angle_gamma   90.00
#
_symmetry.space_group_name_H-M   'P 1'
#
loop_
_entity.id
_entity.type
_entity.pdbx_description
1 polymer ?
#
loop_
_entity_poly.entity_id
_entity_poly.type
_entity_poly.pdbx_seq_one_letter_code
_entity_poly.pdbx_strand_id
1 'polypeptide(L)'
;MPFTQEDNSLMDSIIARYPRSRSAIMPLLHLAQARDGYVTNDSINTIAAKLNLEAAEVTAVSTFYTQYKSAPVGEYHVGVCIN
;
A
#
# COMPACT_ATOMS: atom_id res chain seq x y z
N MET A 1 -4.63 -5.90 -10.29
CA MET A 1 -3.82 -6.86 -11.08
C MET A 1 -2.87 -7.58 -10.13
N PRO A 2 -2.48 -8.84 -10.38
CA PRO A 2 -1.55 -9.54 -9.50
C PRO A 2 -0.15 -8.91 -9.54
N PHE A 3 0.52 -8.83 -8.38
CA PHE A 3 1.91 -8.35 -8.30
C PHE A 3 2.85 -9.22 -9.14
N THR A 4 3.80 -8.61 -9.85
CA THR A 4 4.80 -9.34 -10.64
C THR A 4 5.94 -9.83 -9.75
N GLN A 5 6.87 -10.60 -10.31
CA GLN A 5 8.04 -11.06 -9.58
C GLN A 5 8.95 -9.88 -9.13
N GLU A 6 9.06 -8.85 -9.96
CA GLU A 6 9.86 -7.65 -9.65
C GLU A 6 9.25 -6.88 -8.47
N ASP A 7 7.92 -6.72 -8.46
CA ASP A 7 7.22 -6.09 -7.34
C ASP A 7 7.44 -6.86 -6.05
N ASN A 8 7.35 -8.19 -6.09
CA ASN A 8 7.58 -9.03 -4.92
C ASN A 8 8.99 -8.85 -4.35
N SER A 9 10.01 -8.81 -5.21
CA SER A 9 11.38 -8.52 -4.77
C SER A 9 11.52 -7.13 -4.18
N LEU A 10 10.83 -6.13 -4.74
CA LEU A 10 10.83 -4.77 -4.21
C LEU A 10 10.13 -4.72 -2.84
N MET A 11 8.99 -5.39 -2.67
CA MET A 11 8.29 -5.53 -1.39
C MET A 11 9.21 -6.14 -0.32
N ASP A 12 9.91 -7.23 -0.65
CA ASP A 12 10.84 -7.88 0.27
C ASP A 12 12.00 -6.94 0.65
N SER A 13 12.52 -6.15 -0.31
CA SER A 13 13.53 -5.13 -0.03
C SER A 13 13.03 -3.99 0.87
N ILE A 14 11.73 -3.65 0.80
CA ILE A 14 11.11 -2.62 1.64
C ILE A 14 10.95 -3.16 3.06
N ILE A 15 10.44 -4.39 3.20
CA ILE A 15 10.23 -5.06 4.48
C ILE A 15 11.55 -5.18 5.24
N ALA A 16 12.64 -5.55 4.55
CA ALA A 16 13.98 -5.71 5.14
C ALA A 16 14.56 -4.43 5.76
N ARG A 17 14.02 -3.24 5.44
CA ARG A 17 14.47 -1.96 6.04
C ARG A 17 13.99 -1.77 7.46
N TYR A 18 13.06 -2.59 7.93
CA TYR A 18 12.41 -2.43 9.23
C TYR A 18 12.73 -3.60 10.15
N PRO A 19 13.03 -3.35 11.44
CA PRO A 19 13.22 -4.42 12.42
C PRO A 19 11.91 -5.17 12.74
N ARG A 20 10.76 -4.57 12.43
CA ARG A 20 9.44 -5.19 12.54
C ARG A 20 8.74 -5.09 11.19
N SER A 21 8.32 -6.22 10.62
CA SER A 21 7.65 -6.29 9.32
C SER A 21 6.42 -5.39 9.24
N ARG A 22 5.63 -5.33 10.32
CA ARG A 22 4.44 -4.45 10.44
C ARG A 22 4.73 -2.98 10.11
N SER A 23 5.93 -2.48 10.39
CA SER A 23 6.28 -1.09 10.08
C SER A 23 6.34 -0.80 8.57
N ALA A 24 6.37 -1.84 7.73
CA ALA A 24 6.37 -1.72 6.28
C ALA A 24 4.97 -1.53 5.67
N ILE A 25 3.88 -1.48 6.44
CA ILE A 25 2.52 -1.31 5.88
C ILE A 25 2.43 -0.05 5.00
N MET A 26 2.83 1.12 5.51
CA MET A 26 2.75 2.38 4.77
C MET A 26 3.57 2.39 3.47
N PRO A 27 4.86 2.04 3.45
CA PRO A 27 5.62 2.02 2.19
C PRO A 27 5.11 0.97 1.20
N LEU A 28 4.54 -0.15 1.66
CA LEU A 28 3.91 -1.13 0.77
C LEU A 28 2.58 -0.63 0.19
N LEU A 29 1.77 0.09 0.97
CA LEU A 29 0.57 0.77 0.46
C LEU A 29 0.93 1.85 -0.56
N HIS A 30 2.03 2.57 -0.35
CA HIS A 30 2.54 3.54 -1.30
C HIS A 30 2.98 2.87 -2.62
N LEU A 31 3.66 1.72 -2.55
CA LEU A 31 4.00 0.92 -3.72
C LEU A 31 2.76 0.46 -4.49
N ALA A 32 1.75 -0.07 -3.78
CA ALA A 32 0.50 -0.52 -4.39
C ALA A 32 -0.20 0.63 -5.14
N GLN A 33 -0.32 1.80 -4.51
CA GLN A 33 -0.93 2.97 -5.15
C GLN A 33 -0.10 3.51 -6.32
N ALA A 34 1.24 3.51 -6.23
CA ALA A 34 2.09 3.97 -7.33
C ALA A 34 1.94 3.10 -8.59
N ARG A 35 1.66 1.81 -8.40
CA ARG A 35 1.46 0.85 -9.48
C ARG A 35 0.06 0.94 -10.10
N ASP A 36 -0.98 0.89 -9.27
CA ASP A 36 -2.37 0.73 -9.74
C ASP A 36 -3.16 2.06 -9.73
N GLY A 37 -2.56 3.16 -9.26
CA GLY A 37 -3.18 4.49 -9.11
C GLY A 37 -4.02 4.66 -7.84
N TYR A 38 -4.37 3.56 -7.18
CA TYR A 38 -5.14 3.49 -5.93
C TYR A 38 -4.84 2.16 -5.22
N VAL A 39 -5.24 2.05 -3.95
CA VAL A 39 -5.07 0.84 -3.14
C VAL A 39 -6.26 -0.10 -3.38
N THR A 40 -6.00 -1.25 -3.99
CA THR A 40 -7.02 -2.29 -4.23
C THR A 40 -7.13 -3.27 -3.05
N ASN A 41 -8.27 -3.98 -2.94
CA ASN A 41 -8.43 -5.06 -1.97
C ASN A 41 -7.42 -6.20 -2.19
N ASP A 42 -7.08 -6.51 -3.44
CA ASP A 42 -6.07 -7.53 -3.77
C ASP A 42 -4.69 -7.10 -3.27
N SER A 43 -4.37 -5.81 -3.40
CA SER A 43 -3.12 -5.24 -2.87
C SER A 43 -3.07 -5.35 -1.35
N ILE A 44 -4.18 -5.02 -0.66
CA ILE A 44 -4.30 -5.17 0.80
C ILE A 44 -4.07 -6.61 1.22
N ASN A 45 -4.76 -7.56 0.58
CA ASN A 45 -4.63 -8.99 0.90
C ASN A 45 -3.19 -9.50 0.68
N THR A 46 -2.54 -9.05 -0.39
CA THR A 46 -1.16 -9.45 -0.69
C THR A 46 -0.18 -8.88 0.35
N ILE A 47 -0.36 -7.62 0.74
CA ILE A 47 0.45 -6.97 1.78
C ILE A 47 0.25 -7.67 3.13
N ALA A 48 -1.00 -7.97 3.49
CA ALA A 48 -1.33 -8.68 4.72
C ALA A 48 -0.62 -10.06 4.76
N ALA A 49 -0.70 -10.82 3.68
CA ALA A 49 0.00 -12.11 3.55
C ALA A 49 1.53 -11.96 3.65
N LYS A 50 2.12 -10.98 2.95
CA LYS A 50 3.58 -10.71 3.00
C LYS A 50 4.09 -10.33 4.39
N LEU A 51 3.27 -9.61 5.17
CA LEU A 51 3.64 -9.17 6.51
C LEU A 51 3.23 -10.14 7.61
N ASN A 52 2.51 -11.21 7.27
CA ASN A 52 1.86 -12.13 8.20
C ASN A 52 0.93 -11.40 9.19
N LEU A 53 0.04 -10.57 8.63
CA LEU A 53 -0.96 -9.77 9.36
C LEU A 53 -2.37 -10.08 8.86
N GLU A 54 -3.37 -9.67 9.63
CA GLU A 54 -4.76 -9.69 9.18
C GLU A 54 -5.03 -8.59 8.15
N ALA A 55 -5.84 -8.90 7.13
CA ALA A 55 -6.23 -7.92 6.11
C ALA A 55 -6.88 -6.68 6.74
N ALA A 56 -7.70 -6.87 7.79
CA ALA A 56 -8.34 -5.80 8.53
C ALA A 56 -7.36 -4.77 9.11
N GLU A 57 -6.16 -5.20 9.50
CA GLU A 57 -5.13 -4.31 10.03
C GLU A 57 -4.53 -3.41 8.94
N VAL A 58 -4.26 -3.98 7.77
CA VAL A 58 -3.78 -3.23 6.61
C VAL A 58 -4.86 -2.29 6.10
N THR A 59 -6.12 -2.75 6.05
CA THR A 59 -7.29 -1.92 5.71
C THR A 59 -7.39 -0.72 6.65
N ALA A 60 -7.29 -0.92 7.96
CA ALA A 60 -7.37 0.16 8.94
C ALA A 60 -6.35 1.27 8.68
N VAL A 61 -5.10 0.90 8.37
CA VAL A 61 -4.05 1.87 8.02
C VAL A 61 -4.36 2.58 6.69
N SER A 62 -4.82 1.83 5.67
CA SER A 62 -5.16 2.41 4.36
C SER A 62 -6.30 3.43 4.46
N THR A 63 -7.28 3.20 5.34
CA THR A 63 -8.42 4.12 5.54
C THR A 63 -8.12 5.28 6.48
N PHE A 64 -7.12 5.13 7.37
CA PHE A 64 -6.76 6.16 8.33
C PHE A 64 -6.06 7.36 7.67
N TYR A 65 -5.19 7.10 6.69
CA TYR A 65 -4.45 8.14 5.98
C TYR A 65 -5.15 8.55 4.68
N THR A 66 -5.54 9.82 4.58
CA THR A 66 -6.23 10.40 3.40
C THR A 66 -5.41 10.37 2.10
N GLN A 67 -4.10 10.11 2.20
CA GLN A 67 -3.19 9.95 1.06
C GLN A 67 -3.53 8.73 0.21
N TYR A 68 -4.01 7.65 0.82
CA TYR A 68 -4.36 6.42 0.10
C TYR A 68 -5.77 6.53 -0.45
N LYS A 69 -5.93 6.19 -1.73
CA LYS A 69 -7.21 6.20 -2.44
C LYS A 69 -7.72 4.78 -2.53
N SER A 70 -8.98 4.55 -2.19
CA SER A 70 -9.63 3.24 -2.27
C SER A 70 -10.33 3.00 -3.62
N ALA A 71 -10.34 4.03 -4.48
CA ALA A 71 -10.97 4.00 -5.80
C ALA A 71 -10.10 4.76 -6.80
N PRO A 72 -10.26 4.50 -8.11
CA PRO A 72 -9.55 5.22 -9.16
C PRO A 72 -9.72 6.74 -9.01
N VAL A 73 -8.61 7.46 -9.18
CA VAL A 73 -8.58 8.92 -9.25
C VAL A 73 -8.08 9.37 -10.63
N GLY A 74 -8.26 10.64 -10.95
CA GLY A 74 -7.70 11.21 -12.19
C GLY A 74 -6.16 11.06 -12.24
N GLU A 75 -5.62 11.06 -13.45
CA GLU A 75 -4.16 10.98 -13.70
C GLU A 75 -3.38 12.02 -12.89
N TYR A 76 -3.95 13.21 -12.77
CA TYR A 76 -3.43 14.28 -11.93
C TYR A 76 -4.34 14.50 -10.73
N HIS A 77 -3.84 14.16 -9.54
CA HIS A 77 -4.50 14.47 -8.27
C HIS A 77 -3.82 15.67 -7.62
N VAL A 78 -4.49 16.83 -7.64
CA VAL A 78 -3.98 18.10 -7.09
C VAL A 78 -4.55 18.33 -5.69
N GLY A 79 -3.68 18.28 -4.68
CA GLY A 79 -4.03 18.66 -3.31
C GLY A 79 -3.87 20.16 -3.08
N VAL A 80 -4.94 20.85 -2.69
CA VAL A 80 -4.93 22.29 -2.41
C VAL A 80 -4.90 22.51 -0.90
N CYS A 81 -3.90 23.23 -0.40
CA CYS A 81 -3.87 23.70 0.98
C CYS A 81 -4.94 24.77 1.18
N ILE A 82 -5.81 24.59 2.17
CA ILE A 82 -6.90 25.53 2.49
C ILE A 82 -6.80 26.10 3.91
N ASN A 83 -5.66 25.90 4.56
CA ASN A 83 -5.34 26.40 5.90
C ASN A 83 -4.43 27.63 5.81
#